data_AF-A0A5E4K8S2-F1
#
_entry.id   AF-A0A5E4K8S2-F1
#
_cell.length_a   1.000
_cell.length_b   1.000
_cell.length_c   1.000
_cell.angle_alpha   90.00
_cell.angle_beta   90.00
_cell.angle_gamma   90.00
#
_symmetry.space_group_name_H-M   'P 1'
#
loop_
_entity.id
_entity.type
_entity.pdbx_description
1 polymer ?
#
loop_
_entity_poly.entity_id
_entity_poly.type
_entity_poly.pdbx_seq_one_letter_code
_entity_poly.pdbx_strand_id
1 'polypeptide(L)' 'MTNLSEIPKKLVYAIVFGFMGIIIGIWTSDLLYVLILKNIERVTTIYLSMLIIILIAGASSAVGFTKGKNLLE' A
#
# COMPACT_ATOMS: atom_id res chain seq x y z
N MET A 1 -16.19 19.17 12.48
CA MET A 1 -15.70 18.54 13.73
C MET A 1 -15.54 17.05 13.47
N THR A 2 -14.32 16.53 13.52
CA THR A 2 -14.09 15.09 13.49
C THR A 2 -14.69 14.49 14.76
N ASN A 3 -15.79 13.76 14.63
CA ASN A 3 -16.32 12.97 15.74
C ASN A 3 -15.24 11.96 16.15
N LEU A 4 -14.71 12.09 17.37
CA LEU A 4 -13.69 11.20 17.91
C LEU A 4 -14.09 9.71 17.81
N SER A 5 -15.39 9.42 17.77
CA SER A 5 -15.95 8.08 17.55
C SER A 5 -15.73 7.51 16.15
N GLU A 6 -15.42 8.32 15.14
CA GLU A 6 -15.14 7.85 13.76
C GLU A 6 -13.67 7.50 13.53
N ILE A 7 -12.76 8.02 14.36
CA ILE A 7 -11.32 7.74 14.28
C ILE A 7 -11.02 6.23 14.34
N PRO A 8 -11.58 5.44 15.28
CA PRO A 8 -11.33 4.00 15.30
C PRO A 8 -11.84 3.28 14.05
N LYS A 9 -12.96 3.71 13.45
CA LYS A 9 -13.44 3.15 12.18
C LYS A 9 -12.49 3.46 11.02
N LYS A 10 -12.01 4.71 10.94
CA LYS A 10 -11.01 5.13 9.94
C LYS A 10 -9.69 4.38 10.07
N LEU A 11 -9.29 4.05 11.30
CA LEU A 11 -8.11 3.20 11.54
C LEU A 11 -8.30 1.77 11.03
N VAL A 12 -9.47 1.16 11.25
CA VAL A 12 -9.79 -0.17 10.69
C VAL A 12 -9.70 -0.13 9.17
N TYR A 13 -10.30 0.88 8.52
CA TYR A 13 -10.20 1.02 7.07
C TYR A 13 -8.77 1.25 6.59
N ALA A 14 -7.98 2.06 7.30
CA ALA A 14 -6.57 2.27 6.98
C ALA A 14 -5.78 0.96 7.03
N ILE A 15 -6.03 0.11 8.03
CA ILE A 15 -5.37 -1.20 8.17
C ILE A 15 -5.78 -2.12 7.01
N VAL A 16 -7.08 -2.26 6.73
CA VAL A 16 -7.58 -3.14 5.66
C VAL A 16 -7.01 -2.72 4.30
N PHE A 17 -7.08 -1.43 3.97
CA PHE A 17 -6.52 -0.93 2.71
C PHE A 17 -4.99 -0.98 2.70
N GLY A 18 -4.32 -0.83 3.84
CA GLY A 18 -2.88 -1.01 3.97
C GLY A 18 -2.44 -2.43 3.62
N PHE A 19 -3.15 -3.44 4.15
CA PHE A 19 -2.91 -4.85 3.80
C PHE A 19 -3.14 -5.12 2.31
N MET A 20 -4.22 -4.59 1.74
CA MET A 20 -4.46 -4.65 0.29
C MET A 20 -3.33 -4.00 -0.50
N GLY A 21 -2.86 -2.83 -0.04
CA GLY A 21 -1.72 -2.13 -0.63
C GLY A 21 -0.42 -2.94 -0.57
N ILE A 22 -0.17 -3.71 0.49
CA ILE A 22 0.99 -4.62 0.57
C ILE A 22 0.89 -5.71 -0.51
N ILE A 23 -0.27 -6.36 -0.66
CA ILE A 23 -0.47 -7.41 -1.66
C ILE A 23 -0.25 -6.86 -3.07
N ILE A 24 -0.88 -5.72 -3.38
CA ILE A 24 -0.73 -5.03 -4.68
C ILE A 24 0.72 -4.59 -4.87
N GLY A 25 1.39 -4.10 -3.83
CA GLY A 25 2.78 -3.67 -3.87
C GLY A 25 3.73 -4.82 -4.20
N ILE A 26 3.54 -5.98 -3.57
CA ILE A 26 4.33 -7.19 -3.86
C ILE A 26 4.11 -7.62 -5.32
N TRP A 27 2.86 -7.70 -5.75
CA TRP A 27 2.54 -8.09 -7.13
C TRP A 27 3.11 -7.11 -8.17
N THR A 28 2.99 -5.81 -7.91
CA THR A 28 3.54 -4.75 -8.77
C THR A 28 5.06 -4.82 -8.83
N SER A 29 5.70 -5.08 -7.69
CA SER A 29 7.15 -5.22 -7.59
C SER A 29 7.66 -6.44 -8.38
N ASP A 30 6.96 -7.57 -8.29
CA ASP A 30 7.29 -8.78 -9.06
C ASP A 30 7.13 -8.54 -10.57
N LEU A 31 6.05 -7.87 -10.97
CA LEU A 31 5.81 -7.51 -12.36
C LEU A 31 6.89 -6.55 -12.90
N LEU A 32 7.29 -5.54 -12.11
CA LEU A 32 8.41 -4.64 -12.44
C LEU A 32 9.73 -5.38 -12.54
N TYR A 33 9.95 -6.39 -11.70
CA TYR A 33 11.14 -7.23 -11.77
C TYR A 33 11.23 -7.97 -13.11
N VAL A 34 10.14 -8.61 -13.54
CA VAL A 34 10.10 -9.35 -14.80
C VAL A 34 10.25 -8.42 -16.01
N LEU A 35 9.64 -7.23 -15.97
CA LEU A 35 9.58 -6.32 -17.11
C LEU A 35 10.84 -5.46 -17.29
N ILE A 36 11.36 -4.88 -16.20
CA ILE A 36 12.33 -3.77 -16.29
C ILE A 36 13.57 -4.01 -15.42
N LEU A 37 13.44 -4.64 -14.25
CA LEU A 37 14.55 -4.75 -13.29
C LEU A 37 15.38 -6.04 -13.42
N LYS A 38 15.05 -6.92 -14.37
CA LYS A 38 15.70 -8.23 -14.54
C LYS A 38 17.22 -8.16 -14.77
N ASN A 39 17.71 -7.08 -15.38
CA ASN A 39 19.13 -6.88 -15.68
C ASN A 39 19.86 -6.01 -14.66
N ILE A 40 19.20 -5.62 -13.58
CA ILE A 40 19.80 -4.80 -12.52
C ILE A 40 20.41 -5.70 -11.44
N GLU A 41 21.42 -5.19 -10.75
CA GLU A 41 22.01 -5.87 -9.59
C GLU A 41 20.94 -6.26 -8.56
N ARG A 42 21.04 -7.50 -8.08
CA ARG A 42 20.07 -8.11 -7.15
C ARG A 42 19.82 -7.25 -5.90
N VAL A 43 20.88 -6.65 -5.36
CA VAL A 43 20.79 -5.81 -4.15
C VAL A 43 19.94 -4.57 -4.41
N THR A 44 20.23 -3.86 -5.50
CA THR A 44 19.46 -2.68 -5.93
C THR A 44 18.00 -3.02 -6.18
N THR A 45 17.73 -4.15 -6.84
CA THR A 45 16.36 -4.62 -7.08
C THR A 45 15.61 -4.85 -5.76
N ILE A 46 16.23 -5.49 -4.76
CA ILE A 46 15.58 -5.73 -3.46
C ILE A 46 15.19 -4.41 -2.77
N TYR A 47 16.10 -3.43 -2.75
CA TYR A 47 15.81 -2.13 -2.13
C TYR A 47 14.71 -1.37 -2.88
N LEU A 48 14.75 -1.38 -4.22
CA LEU A 48 13.73 -0.73 -5.04
C LEU A 48 12.36 -1.39 -4.87
N SER A 49 12.32 -2.72 -4.85
CA SER A 49 11.13 -3.52 -4.57
C SER A 49 10.52 -3.18 -3.20
N MET A 50 11.34 -3.14 -2.15
CA MET A 50 10.87 -2.73 -0.82
C MET A 50 10.32 -1.30 -0.81
N LEU A 51 11.01 -0.36 -1.47
CA LEU A 51 10.57 1.03 -1.56
C LEU A 51 9.19 1.12 -2.21
N ILE A 52 8.98 0.43 -3.33
CA ILE A 52 7.70 0.40 -4.05
C ILE A 52 6.59 -0.16 -3.15
N ILE A 53 6.85 -1.29 -2.47
CA ILE A 53 5.87 -1.91 -1.58
C ILE A 53 5.46 -0.95 -0.45
N ILE A 54 6.43 -0.29 0.19
CA ILE A 54 6.18 0.67 1.28
C ILE A 54 5.37 1.87 0.77
N LEU A 55 5.72 2.41 -0.41
CA LEU A 55 5.00 3.54 -0.99
C LEU A 55 3.53 3.18 -1.31
N ILE A 56 3.30 2.01 -1.92
CA ILE A 56 1.95 1.56 -2.26
C ILE A 56 1.14 1.25 -0.99
N ALA A 57 1.73 0.58 -0.01
CA ALA A 57 1.09 0.28 1.27
C ALA A 57 0.73 1.57 2.02
N GLY A 58 1.64 2.54 2.08
CA GLY A 58 1.41 3.84 2.72
C GLY A 58 0.31 4.64 2.04
N ALA A 59 0.35 4.75 0.70
CA ALA A 59 -0.67 5.43 -0.08
C ALA A 59 -2.04 4.77 0.09
N SER A 60 -2.10 3.45 0.03
CA SER A 60 -3.35 2.69 0.20
C SER A 60 -3.92 2.86 1.61
N SER A 61 -3.07 2.83 2.64
CA SER A 61 -3.48 3.08 4.03
C SER A 61 -4.07 4.49 4.21
N ALA A 62 -3.45 5.50 3.60
CA ALA A 62 -3.96 6.87 3.63
C ALA A 62 -5.31 7.01 2.92
N VAL A 63 -5.49 6.30 1.80
CA VAL A 63 -6.78 6.21 1.09
C VAL A 63 -7.83 5.52 1.98
N GLY A 64 -7.49 4.41 2.63
CA GLY A 64 -8.39 3.73 3.57
C GLY A 64 -8.81 4.64 4.74
N PHE A 65 -7.88 5.41 5.29
CA PHE A 65 -8.16 6.35 6.37
C PHE A 65 -9.10 7.49 5.95
N THR A 66 -8.91 8.02 4.75
CA THR A 66 -9.62 9.22 4.27
C THR A 66 -10.94 8.90 3.57
N LYS A 67 -10.98 7.81 2.81
CA LYS A 67 -12.10 7.44 1.91
C LYS A 67 -12.67 6.05 2.16
N GLY A 68 -12.12 5.27 3.10
CA GLY A 68 -12.52 3.87 3.31
C GLY A 68 -14.00 3.67 3.62
N LYS A 69 -14.63 4.62 4.32
CA LYS A 69 -16.08 4.58 4.58
C LYS A 69 -16.90 4.55 3.29
N ASN A 70 -16.62 5.45 2.35
CA ASN A 70 -17.35 5.54 1.07
C ASN A 70 -17.03 4.42 0.08
N LEU A 71 -15.98 3.63 0.34
CA LEU A 71 -15.54 2.53 -0.52
C LEU A 71 -16.04 1.17 -0.03
N LEU A 72 -16.50 1.09 1.22
CA LEU A 72 -16.93 -0.15 1.88
C LEU A 72 -18.39 -0.13 2.35
N GLU A 73 -19.02 1.05 2.40
CA GLU A 73 -20.48 1.23 2.46
C GLU A 73 -21.06 1.28 1.04
#